data_AF-A0A1R4I0S3-F1
#
_entry.id   AF-A0A1R4I0S3-F1
#
_cell.length_a   1.000
_cell.length_b   1.000
_cell.length_c   1.000
_cell.angle_alpha   90.00
_cell.angle_beta   90.00
_cell.angle_gamma   90.00
#
_symmetry.space_group_name_H-M   'P 1'
#
loop_
_entity.id
_entity.type
_entity.pdbx_description
1 polymer ?
#
loop_
_entity_poly.entity_id
_entity_poly.type
_entity_poly.pdbx_seq_one_letter_code
_entity_poly.pdbx_strand_id
1 'polypeptide(L)'
;MDFTGLEFLRGLGITFLAFNVLLPITILVVETISQLVNGLPLFSGAQMLFLVPFYAAPISALASLTYAGALAFGLGKLLRSERRRRSHRLAFIGLGLVVGYVTSLLVQVFTYGSPTSDLAGVVLNSTHLFYALPTALAVWIGWEVTSARALRADAAAAQTEARTEATANGTV
;
A
#
# COMPACT_ATOMS: atom_id res chain seq x y z
N MET A 1 -20.90 5.08 -4.54
CA MET A 1 -19.74 4.93 -3.66
C MET A 1 -19.79 5.85 -2.45
N ASP A 2 -20.37 5.36 -1.36
CA ASP A 2 -19.89 5.77 -0.04
C ASP A 2 -18.80 4.78 0.34
N PHE A 3 -17.53 5.23 0.34
CA PHE A 3 -16.42 4.40 0.81
C PHE A 3 -16.64 4.19 2.31
N THR A 4 -17.17 3.03 2.68
CA THR A 4 -17.64 2.78 4.03
C THR A 4 -16.46 2.61 4.98
N GLY A 5 -16.67 2.87 6.28
CA GLY A 5 -15.65 2.59 7.30
C GLY A 5 -15.19 1.12 7.30
N LEU A 6 -16.05 0.21 6.83
CA LEU A 6 -15.74 -1.21 6.70
C LEU A 6 -14.82 -1.51 5.51
N GLU A 7 -15.00 -0.82 4.37
CA GLU A 7 -14.08 -0.89 3.23
C GLU A 7 -12.72 -0.29 3.60
N PHE A 8 -12.73 0.80 4.36
CA PHE A 8 -11.52 1.39 4.92
C PHE A 8 -10.74 0.40 5.79
N LEU A 9 -11.38 -0.21 6.78
CA LEU A 9 -10.74 -1.22 7.65
C LEU A 9 -10.26 -2.45 6.87
N ARG A 10 -10.97 -2.85 5.82
CA ARG A 10 -10.53 -3.94 4.93
C ARG A 10 -9.30 -3.57 4.11
N GLY A 11 -9.29 -2.38 3.50
CA GLY A 11 -8.15 -1.87 2.75
C GLY A 11 -6.90 -1.85 3.63
N LEU A 12 -7.05 -1.35 4.86
CA LEU A 12 -6.01 -1.38 5.88
C LEU A 12 -5.53 -2.80 6.21
N GLY A 13 -6.45 -3.73 6.47
CA GLY A 13 -6.09 -5.12 6.77
C GLY A 13 -5.35 -5.82 5.63
N ILE A 14 -5.77 -5.58 4.38
CA ILE A 14 -5.11 -6.15 3.20
C ILE A 14 -3.74 -5.52 3.00
N THR A 15 -3.62 -4.19 3.11
CA THR A 15 -2.31 -3.50 3.04
C THR A 15 -1.38 -4.00 4.12
N PHE A 16 -1.86 -4.17 5.36
CA PHE A 16 -1.07 -4.72 6.46
C PHE A 16 -0.55 -6.12 6.13
N LEU A 17 -1.43 -7.02 5.69
CA LEU A 17 -1.04 -8.39 5.33
C LEU A 17 -0.06 -8.41 4.15
N ALA A 18 -0.35 -7.66 3.09
CA ALA A 18 0.50 -7.55 1.92
C ALA A 18 1.89 -7.01 2.27
N PHE A 19 1.97 -6.01 3.15
CA PHE A 19 3.24 -5.46 3.62
C PHE A 19 4.07 -6.50 4.38
N ASN A 20 3.44 -7.24 5.30
CA ASN A 20 4.09 -8.29 6.07
C ASN A 20 4.59 -9.46 5.21
N VAL A 21 4.04 -9.66 4.01
CA VAL A 21 4.52 -10.66 3.05
C VAL A 21 5.60 -10.07 2.14
N LEU A 22 5.37 -8.87 1.60
CA LEU A 22 6.27 -8.24 0.63
C LEU A 22 7.59 -7.80 1.25
N LEU A 23 7.57 -7.29 2.49
CA LEU A 23 8.78 -6.80 3.14
C LEU A 23 9.81 -7.95 3.35
N PRO A 24 9.47 -9.10 3.97
CA PRO A 24 10.42 -10.21 4.10
C PRO A 24 10.92 -10.73 2.76
N ILE A 25 10.04 -10.84 1.75
CA ILE A 25 10.43 -11.26 0.40
C ILE A 25 11.45 -10.28 -0.18
N THR A 26 11.21 -8.97 -0.04
CA THR A 26 12.12 -7.94 -0.56
C THR A 26 13.47 -8.00 0.15
N ILE A 27 13.49 -8.12 1.48
CA ILE A 27 14.74 -8.23 2.25
C ILE A 27 15.48 -9.50 1.84
N LEU A 28 14.79 -10.64 1.74
CA LEU A 28 15.39 -11.91 1.33
C LEU A 28 16.04 -11.80 -0.05
N VAL A 29 15.35 -11.21 -1.02
CA VAL A 29 15.85 -11.04 -2.39
C VAL A 29 17.07 -10.12 -2.41
N VAL A 30 16.98 -8.95 -1.76
CA VAL A 30 18.08 -7.97 -1.71
C VAL A 30 19.30 -8.55 -1.02
N GLU A 31 19.13 -9.21 0.11
CA GLU A 31 20.21 -9.84 0.86
C GLU A 31 20.86 -10.97 0.06
N THR A 32 20.06 -11.81 -0.59
CA THR A 32 20.56 -12.89 -1.45
C THR A 32 21.40 -12.36 -2.61
N ILE A 33 20.91 -11.32 -3.30
CA ILE A 33 21.64 -10.66 -4.39
C ILE A 33 22.94 -10.04 -3.86
N SER A 34 22.88 -9.34 -2.72
CA SER A 34 24.05 -8.73 -2.09
C SER A 34 25.11 -9.78 -1.75
N GLN A 35 24.72 -10.90 -1.15
CA GLN A 35 25.64 -11.99 -0.80
C GLN A 35 26.27 -12.65 -2.03
N LEU A 36 25.47 -12.88 -3.08
CA LEU A 36 25.96 -13.41 -4.35
C LEU A 36 27.00 -12.48 -5.00
N VAL A 37 26.72 -11.18 -5.02
CA VAL A 37 27.63 -10.17 -5.58
C VAL A 37 28.94 -10.07 -4.79
N ASN A 38 28.87 -10.24 -3.47
CA ASN A 38 30.03 -10.17 -2.57
C ASN A 38 30.77 -11.51 -2.38
N GLY A 39 30.33 -12.60 -3.03
CA GLY A 39 30.93 -13.93 -2.87
C GLY A 39 30.76 -14.53 -1.47
N LEU A 40 29.75 -14.09 -0.72
CA LEU A 40 29.46 -14.58 0.63
C LEU A 40 28.55 -15.82 0.59
N PRO A 41 28.61 -16.70 1.62
CA PRO A 41 27.69 -17.81 1.74
C PRO A 41 26.24 -17.31 1.81
N LEU A 42 25.35 -17.96 1.05
CA LEU A 42 23.92 -17.70 1.12
C LEU A 42 23.43 -17.92 2.55
N PHE A 43 22.56 -17.02 3.01
CA PHE A 43 21.94 -17.05 4.35
C PHE A 43 22.89 -16.72 5.51
N SER A 44 24.10 -16.21 5.23
CA SER A 44 24.90 -15.53 6.25
C SER A 44 24.06 -14.42 6.88
N GLY A 45 23.84 -14.43 8.20
CA GLY A 45 23.01 -13.40 8.85
C GLY A 45 21.48 -13.61 8.73
N ALA A 46 21.01 -14.81 8.35
CA ALA A 46 19.57 -15.12 8.25
C ALA A 46 18.74 -14.81 9.52
N GLN A 47 19.38 -14.76 10.69
CA GLN A 47 18.74 -14.27 11.92
C GLN A 47 18.16 -12.85 11.79
N MET A 48 18.78 -11.95 11.03
CA MET A 48 18.23 -10.62 10.78
C MET A 48 16.98 -10.65 9.88
N LEU A 49 16.85 -11.64 8.98
CA LEU A 49 15.65 -11.83 8.15
C LEU A 49 14.41 -12.15 8.99
N PHE A 50 14.57 -12.76 10.15
CA PHE A 50 13.47 -13.06 11.07
C PHE A 50 13.22 -11.94 12.09
N LEU A 51 14.26 -11.22 12.50
CA LEU A 51 14.14 -10.14 13.49
C LEU A 51 13.55 -8.86 12.91
N VAL A 52 13.95 -8.49 11.69
CA VAL A 52 13.55 -7.23 11.04
C VAL A 52 12.04 -7.15 10.82
N PRO A 53 11.34 -8.17 10.29
CA PRO A 53 9.89 -8.12 10.14
C PRO A 53 9.16 -7.97 11.47
N PHE A 54 9.64 -8.60 12.55
CA PHE A 54 9.03 -8.51 13.88
C PHE A 54 9.08 -7.09 14.47
N TYR A 55 10.18 -6.35 14.23
CA TYR A 55 10.32 -4.95 14.68
C TYR A 55 9.74 -3.92 13.70
N ALA A 56 9.86 -4.19 12.39
CA ALA A 56 9.41 -3.26 11.36
C ALA A 56 7.90 -3.32 11.13
N ALA A 57 7.26 -4.48 11.31
CA ALA A 57 5.83 -4.65 11.05
C ALA A 57 4.93 -3.72 11.90
N PRO A 58 5.11 -3.56 13.23
CA PRO A 58 4.24 -2.67 14.02
C PRO A 58 4.40 -1.20 13.63
N ILE A 59 5.64 -0.75 13.43
CA ILE A 59 5.97 0.66 13.16
C ILE A 59 5.56 1.04 11.74
N SER A 60 5.88 0.19 10.77
CA SER A 60 5.55 0.41 9.36
C SER A 60 4.05 0.26 9.12
N ALA A 61 3.37 -0.64 9.83
CA ALA A 61 1.92 -0.74 9.82
C ALA A 61 1.28 0.54 10.33
N LEU A 62 1.72 1.06 11.48
CA LEU A 62 1.19 2.30 12.06
C LEU A 62 1.41 3.50 11.13
N ALA A 63 2.60 3.65 10.56
CA ALA A 63 2.90 4.73 9.61
C ALA A 63 2.07 4.63 8.32
N SER A 64 1.91 3.41 7.79
CA SER A 64 1.05 3.15 6.64
C SER A 64 -0.43 3.41 6.97
N LEU A 65 -0.87 3.02 8.17
CA LEU A 65 -2.25 3.17 8.66
C LEU A 65 -2.65 4.64 8.79
N THR A 66 -1.82 5.47 9.42
CA THR A 66 -2.18 6.86 9.72
C THR A 66 -2.15 7.75 8.48
N TYR A 67 -1.11 7.67 7.66
CA TYR A 67 -0.94 8.58 6.52
C TYR A 67 -1.64 8.08 5.26
N ALA A 68 -1.48 6.78 4.92
CA ALA A 68 -2.13 6.22 3.75
C ALA A 68 -3.63 6.11 3.96
N GLY A 69 -4.09 5.82 5.18
CA GLY A 69 -5.50 5.70 5.50
C GLY A 69 -6.27 7.00 5.25
N ALA A 70 -5.84 8.10 5.86
CA ALA A 70 -6.53 9.38 5.71
C ALA A 70 -6.52 9.88 4.25
N LEU A 71 -5.39 9.74 3.56
CA LEU A 71 -5.26 10.12 2.15
C LEU A 71 -6.08 9.21 1.24
N ALA A 72 -6.09 7.89 1.46
CA ALA A 72 -6.91 6.94 0.72
C ALA A 72 -8.40 7.23 0.91
N PHE A 73 -8.82 7.58 2.11
CA PHE A 73 -10.21 7.94 2.39
C PHE A 73 -10.61 9.23 1.68
N GLY A 74 -9.74 10.25 1.69
CA GLY A 74 -9.95 11.49 0.93
C GLY A 74 -10.01 11.25 -0.57
N LEU A 75 -9.08 10.46 -1.12
CA LEU A 75 -9.04 10.05 -2.52
C LEU A 75 -10.29 9.25 -2.92
N GLY A 76 -10.73 8.32 -2.08
CA GLY A 76 -11.96 7.55 -2.30
C GLY A 76 -13.21 8.43 -2.36
N LYS A 77 -13.27 9.48 -1.53
CA LYS A 77 -14.35 10.49 -1.61
C LYS A 77 -14.27 11.34 -2.88
N LEU A 78 -13.08 11.78 -3.27
CA LEU A 78 -12.89 12.60 -4.48
C LEU A 78 -13.19 11.83 -5.76
N LEU A 79 -12.79 10.56 -5.83
CA LEU A 79 -13.02 9.69 -6.98
C LEU A 79 -14.45 9.13 -7.07
N ARG A 80 -15.34 9.53 -6.16
CA ARG A 80 -16.75 9.09 -6.12
C ARG A 80 -17.50 9.38 -7.42
N SER A 81 -17.20 10.50 -8.08
CA SER A 81 -17.84 10.87 -9.34
C SER A 81 -17.31 10.08 -10.54
N GLU A 82 -16.16 9.41 -10.40
CA GLU A 82 -15.46 8.78 -11.50
C GLU A 82 -15.75 7.28 -11.56
N ARG A 83 -16.53 6.84 -12.56
CA ARG A 83 -16.84 5.41 -12.78
C ARG A 83 -15.68 4.64 -13.43
N ARG A 84 -14.66 5.32 -13.99
CA ARG A 84 -13.58 4.65 -14.73
C ARG A 84 -12.60 3.98 -13.77
N ARG A 85 -12.55 2.64 -13.81
CA ARG A 85 -11.60 1.82 -13.04
C ARG A 85 -10.12 2.25 -13.23
N ARG A 86 -9.75 2.76 -14.42
CA ARG A 86 -8.37 3.20 -14.69
C ARG A 86 -7.95 4.39 -13.84
N SER A 87 -8.85 5.35 -13.58
CA SER A 87 -8.56 6.53 -12.78
C SER A 87 -8.29 6.15 -11.32
N HIS A 88 -9.09 5.24 -10.76
CA HIS A 88 -8.89 4.67 -9.42
C HIS A 88 -7.53 3.98 -9.32
N ARG A 89 -7.20 3.12 -10.29
CA ARG A 89 -5.91 2.40 -10.30
C ARG A 89 -4.72 3.35 -10.34
N LEU A 90 -4.72 4.35 -11.22
CA LEU A 90 -3.63 5.33 -11.30
C LEU A 90 -3.50 6.14 -10.00
N ALA A 91 -4.63 6.52 -9.41
CA ALA A 91 -4.65 7.26 -8.16
C ALA A 91 -4.09 6.44 -6.98
N PHE A 92 -4.43 5.15 -6.88
CA PHE A 92 -3.89 4.27 -5.83
C PHE A 92 -2.42 3.90 -6.06
N ILE A 93 -1.97 3.79 -7.31
CA ILE A 93 -0.54 3.65 -7.63
C ILE A 93 0.20 4.90 -7.15
N GLY A 94 -0.29 6.10 -7.50
CA GLY A 94 0.30 7.36 -7.06
C GLY A 94 0.33 7.49 -5.53
N LEU A 95 -0.78 7.13 -4.87
CA LEU A 95 -0.85 7.08 -3.41
C LEU A 95 0.19 6.12 -2.83
N GLY A 96 0.31 4.91 -3.38
CA GLY A 96 1.30 3.92 -2.96
C GLY A 96 2.72 4.47 -3.05
N LEU A 97 3.07 5.11 -4.18
CA LEU A 97 4.39 5.71 -4.36
C LEU A 97 4.67 6.83 -3.34
N VAL A 98 3.72 7.75 -3.15
CA VAL A 98 3.86 8.86 -2.19
C VAL A 98 4.00 8.32 -0.76
N VAL A 99 3.11 7.42 -0.36
CA VAL A 99 3.12 6.83 0.99
C VAL A 99 4.39 6.03 1.21
N GLY A 100 4.78 5.19 0.26
CA GLY A 100 5.99 4.37 0.37
C GLY A 100 7.24 5.22 0.52
N TYR A 101 7.34 6.28 -0.28
CA TYR A 101 8.47 7.20 -0.22
C TYR A 101 8.52 8.01 1.09
N VAL A 102 7.39 8.60 1.51
CA VAL A 102 7.29 9.33 2.78
C VAL A 102 7.59 8.42 3.97
N THR A 103 7.09 7.19 3.96
CA THR A 103 7.35 6.22 5.03
C THR A 103 8.82 5.86 5.10
N SER A 104 9.49 5.66 3.95
CA SER A 104 10.93 5.41 3.90
C SER A 104 11.75 6.56 4.48
N LEU A 105 11.42 7.81 4.13
CA LEU A 105 12.08 9.00 4.67
C LEU A 105 11.90 9.10 6.19
N LEU A 106 10.68 8.90 6.69
CA LEU A 106 10.43 8.93 8.14
C LEU A 106 11.24 7.85 8.86
N VAL A 107 11.20 6.61 8.38
CA VAL A 107 11.98 5.51 8.98
C VAL A 107 13.46 5.86 9.04
N GLN A 108 14.02 6.43 7.98
CA GLN A 108 15.42 6.84 7.99
C GLN A 108 15.70 7.93 9.01
N VAL A 109 14.90 9.01 9.02
CA VAL A 109 15.07 10.13 9.96
C VAL A 109 14.98 9.66 11.41
N PHE A 110 14.05 8.75 11.71
CA PHE A 110 13.89 8.22 13.07
C PHE A 110 14.97 7.19 13.45
N THR A 111 15.51 6.43 12.49
CA THR A 111 16.50 5.38 12.78
C THR A 111 17.93 5.91 12.80
N TYR A 112 18.26 6.81 11.87
CA TYR A 112 19.63 7.30 11.64
C TYR A 112 19.82 8.78 12.02
N GLY A 113 18.75 9.46 12.45
CA GLY A 113 18.77 10.89 12.79
C GLY A 113 18.49 11.81 11.59
N SER A 114 18.24 13.09 11.88
CA SER A 114 18.04 14.10 10.84
C SER A 114 19.37 14.42 10.15
N PRO A 115 19.45 14.29 8.81
CA PRO A 115 20.64 14.70 8.07
C PRO A 115 20.72 16.23 8.10
N THR A 116 21.55 16.76 8.99
CA THR A 116 21.66 18.21 9.22
C THR A 116 22.35 18.97 8.08
N SER A 117 23.01 18.28 7.13
CA SER A 117 23.79 18.93 6.07
C SER A 117 23.50 18.47 4.63
N ASP A 118 22.77 17.36 4.41
CA ASP A 118 22.55 16.83 3.05
C ASP A 118 21.16 16.20 2.85
N LEU A 119 20.13 17.06 2.90
CA LEU A 119 18.76 16.67 2.57
C LEU A 119 18.62 16.16 1.13
N ALA A 120 19.38 16.72 0.18
CA ALA A 120 19.30 16.32 -1.23
C ALA A 120 19.84 14.90 -1.45
N GLY A 121 20.99 14.57 -0.85
CA GLY A 121 21.55 13.22 -0.87
C GLY A 121 20.65 12.20 -0.20
N VAL A 122 19.93 12.58 0.86
CA VAL A 122 18.96 11.72 1.53
C VAL A 122 17.71 11.46 0.67
N VAL A 123 17.15 12.50 0.07
CA VAL A 123 15.98 12.38 -0.82
C VAL A 123 16.34 11.54 -2.06
N LEU A 124 17.52 11.74 -2.63
CA LEU A 124 17.92 11.08 -3.88
C LEU A 124 18.61 9.72 -3.69
N ASN A 125 18.82 9.28 -2.45
CA ASN A 125 19.51 8.02 -2.19
C ASN A 125 18.65 6.82 -2.66
N SER A 126 19.21 6.07 -3.60
CA SER A 126 18.55 4.91 -4.24
C SER A 126 18.17 3.82 -3.24
N THR A 127 18.84 3.74 -2.10
CA THR A 127 18.52 2.81 -1.01
C THR A 127 17.09 3.05 -0.47
N HIS A 128 16.58 4.29 -0.50
CA HIS A 128 15.20 4.60 -0.10
C HIS A 128 14.16 3.98 -1.02
N LEU A 129 14.45 3.92 -2.32
CA LEU A 129 13.55 3.33 -3.29
C LEU A 129 13.33 1.84 -3.00
N PHE A 130 14.37 1.13 -2.54
CA PHE A 130 14.25 -0.28 -2.18
C PHE A 130 13.33 -0.53 -0.98
N TYR A 131 13.37 0.33 0.05
CA TYR A 131 12.48 0.21 1.21
C TYR A 131 11.07 0.79 0.95
N ALA A 132 10.96 1.78 0.07
CA ALA A 132 9.69 2.37 -0.33
C ALA A 132 8.83 1.42 -1.18
N LEU A 133 9.46 0.59 -2.03
CA LEU A 133 8.79 -0.34 -2.93
C LEU A 133 7.82 -1.32 -2.25
N PRO A 134 8.22 -2.12 -1.23
CA PRO A 134 7.29 -3.05 -0.58
C PRO A 134 6.11 -2.32 0.06
N THR A 135 6.33 -1.13 0.61
CA THR A 135 5.27 -0.26 1.14
C THR A 135 4.31 0.20 0.04
N ALA A 136 4.85 0.73 -1.05
CA ALA A 136 4.06 1.22 -2.18
C ALA A 136 3.21 0.10 -2.82
N LEU A 137 3.80 -1.09 -2.98
CA LEU A 137 3.11 -2.27 -3.49
C LEU A 137 2.01 -2.74 -2.54
N ALA A 138 2.28 -2.79 -1.23
CA ALA A 138 1.29 -3.21 -0.25
C ALA A 138 0.09 -2.25 -0.19
N VAL A 139 0.35 -0.94 -0.23
CA VAL A 139 -0.69 0.10 -0.30
C VAL A 139 -1.49 -0.06 -1.58
N TRP A 140 -0.82 -0.18 -2.73
CA TRP A 140 -1.51 -0.36 -4.01
C TRP A 140 -2.39 -1.63 -4.00
N ILE A 141 -1.88 -2.77 -3.55
CA ILE A 141 -2.63 -4.03 -3.48
C ILE A 141 -3.87 -3.88 -2.59
N GLY A 142 -3.72 -3.33 -1.37
CA GLY A 142 -4.83 -3.22 -0.43
C GLY A 142 -5.96 -2.32 -0.95
N TRP A 143 -5.61 -1.20 -1.57
CA TRP A 143 -6.61 -0.26 -2.09
C TRP A 143 -7.18 -0.66 -3.45
N GLU A 144 -6.40 -1.28 -4.35
CA GLU A 144 -6.92 -1.83 -5.61
C GLU A 144 -7.92 -2.96 -5.34
N VAL A 145 -7.61 -3.88 -4.41
CA VAL A 145 -8.53 -4.99 -4.08
C VAL A 145 -9.82 -4.44 -3.46
N THR A 146 -9.70 -3.50 -2.53
CA THR A 146 -10.85 -2.90 -1.85
C THR A 146 -11.72 -2.09 -2.81
N SER A 147 -11.12 -1.20 -3.62
CA SER A 147 -11.85 -0.40 -4.61
C SER A 147 -12.51 -1.26 -5.68
N ALA A 148 -11.83 -2.29 -6.18
CA ALA A 148 -12.42 -3.20 -7.16
C ALA A 148 -13.63 -3.96 -6.61
N ARG A 149 -13.61 -4.35 -5.33
CA ARG A 149 -14.75 -5.00 -4.68
C ARG A 149 -15.91 -4.04 -4.47
N ALA A 150 -15.62 -2.82 -4.00
CA ALA A 150 -16.62 -1.78 -3.82
C ALA A 150 -17.32 -1.44 -5.16
N LEU A 151 -16.55 -1.33 -6.25
CA LEU A 151 -17.09 -1.09 -7.60
C LEU A 151 -18.01 -2.22 -8.08
N ARG A 152 -17.69 -3.48 -7.74
CA ARG A 152 -18.53 -4.63 -8.07
C ARG A 152 -19.82 -4.65 -7.25
N ALA A 153 -19.73 -4.31 -5.96
CA ALA A 153 -20.91 -4.23 -5.09
C ALA A 153 -21.88 -3.15 -5.57
N ASP A 154 -21.37 -1.96 -5.90
CA ASP A 154 -22.17 -0.85 -6.46
C ASP A 154 -22.83 -1.25 -7.79
N ALA A 155 -22.11 -1.96 -8.66
CA ALA A 155 -22.67 -2.44 -9.93
C ALA A 155 -23.81 -3.45 -9.72
N ALA A 156 -23.68 -4.35 -8.74
CA ALA A 156 -24.72 -5.32 -8.41
C ALA A 156 -25.96 -4.67 -7.78
N ALA A 157 -25.77 -3.66 -6.93
CA ALA A 157 -26.87 -2.89 -6.34
C ALA A 157 -27.67 -2.15 -7.42
N ALA A 158 -26.99 -1.45 -8.32
CA ALA A 158 -27.64 -0.73 -9.43
C ALA A 158 -28.44 -1.65 -10.37
N GLN A 159 -27.95 -2.88 -10.63
CA GLN A 159 -28.71 -3.87 -11.41
C GLN A 159 -29.97 -4.35 -10.67
N THR A 160 -29.90 -4.48 -9.35
CA THR A 160 -31.03 -4.92 -8.53
C THR A 160 -32.11 -3.85 -8.46
N GLU A 161 -31.72 -2.58 -8.31
CA GLU A 161 -32.63 -1.43 -8.35
C GLU A 161 -33.33 -1.33 -9.71
N ALA A 162 -32.56 -1.35 -10.81
CA ALA A 162 -33.11 -1.30 -12.16
C ALA A 162 -34.09 -2.45 -12.44
N ARG A 163 -33.80 -3.66 -11.93
CA ARG A 163 -34.72 -4.80 -12.05
C ARG A 163 -36.00 -4.59 -11.24
N THR A 164 -35.88 -4.08 -10.01
CA THR A 164 -37.04 -3.80 -9.15
C THR A 164 -37.95 -2.76 -9.80
N GLU A 165 -37.39 -1.70 -10.36
CA GLU A 165 -38.13 -0.66 -11.11
C GLU A 165 -38.81 -1.24 -12.37
N ALA A 166 -38.09 -2.06 -13.16
CA ALA A 166 -38.67 -2.70 -14.34
C ALA A 166 -39.83 -3.66 -14.00
N THR A 167 -39.75 -4.32 -12.84
CA THR A 167 -40.81 -5.20 -12.33
C THR A 167 -42.00 -4.37 -11.82
N ALA A 168 -41.75 -3.27 -11.13
CA ALA A 168 -42.78 -2.36 -10.62
C ALA A 168 -43.55 -1.65 -11.75
N ASN A 169 -42.89 -1.37 -12.88
CA ASN A 169 -43.49 -0.73 -14.05
C ASN A 169 -44.18 -1.71 -15.02
N GLY A 170 -44.23 -3.02 -14.70
CA GLY A 170 -44.87 -4.03 -15.56
C GLY A 170 -44.18 -4.26 -16.91
N THR A 171 -42.89 -3.88 -17.01
CA THR A 171 -42.07 -4.00 -18.24
C THR A 171 -41.35 -5.35 -18.37
N VAL A 172 -41.67 -6.33 -17.52
CA VAL A 172 -41.13 -7.70 -17.52
C VAL A 172 -42.27 -8.71 -17.50
#